data_AF-A0AAU9C2X6-F1
#
_entry.id   AF-A0AAU9C2X6-F1
#
_cell.length_a   1.000
_cell.length_b   1.000
_cell.length_c   1.000
_cell.angle_alpha   90.00
_cell.angle_beta   90.00
_cell.angle_gamma   90.00
#
_symmetry.space_group_name_H-M   'P 1'
#
loop_
_entity.id
_entity.type
_entity.pdbx_description
1 polymer ?
#
loop_
_entity_poly.entity_id
_entity_poly.type
_entity_poly.pdbx_seq_one_letter_code
_entity_poly.pdbx_strand_id
1 'polypeptide(L)' 'MKLRPYPEYKDSGVSWLEEIPATWRLQRLRNAVELKVSNVDKHIKDTLLPTSSPFS' A
#
# COMPACT_ATOMS: atom_id res chain seq x y z
N MET A 1 0.56 16.23 16.14
CA MET A 1 -0.55 16.59 15.22
C MET A 1 -1.69 15.61 15.42
N LYS A 2 -2.91 16.07 15.72
CA LYS A 2 -4.11 15.21 15.84
C LYS A 2 -4.84 15.22 14.49
N LEU A 3 -5.01 14.05 13.89
CA LEU A 3 -5.85 13.87 12.71
C LEU A 3 -7.32 13.98 13.14
N ARG A 4 -8.14 14.73 12.39
CA ARG A 4 -9.57 14.87 12.69
C ARG A 4 -10.26 13.55 12.34
N PRO A 5 -11.07 12.98 13.25
CA PRO A 5 -11.85 11.79 12.93
C PRO A 5 -12.83 12.11 11.80
N TYR A 6 -13.02 11.16 10.89
CA TYR A 6 -14.04 11.28 9.85
C TYR A 6 -15.44 11.27 10.50
N PRO A 7 -16.39 12.04 9.96
CA PRO A 7 -17.71 12.20 10.57
C PRO A 7 -18.55 10.92 10.53
N GLU A 8 -18.32 10.05 9.54
CA GLU A 8 -19.04 8.80 9.36
C GLU A 8 -18.07 7.71 8.93
N TYR A 9 -18.19 6.56 9.57
CA TYR A 9 -17.50 5.33 9.23
C TYR A 9 -18.52 4.29 8.80
N LYS A 10 -18.09 3.38 7.93
CA LYS A 10 -18.87 2.30 7.36
C LYS A 10 -18.09 1.00 7.51
N ASP A 11 -18.81 -0.10 7.75
CA ASP A 11 -18.23 -1.43 7.76
C ASP A 11 -17.61 -1.76 6.39
N SER A 12 -16.32 -2.11 6.40
CA SER A 12 -15.58 -2.33 5.16
C SER A 12 -15.87 -3.70 4.52
N GLY A 13 -16.46 -4.63 5.28
CA GLY A 13 -16.79 -5.98 4.81
C GLY A 13 -15.59 -6.90 4.59
N VAL A 14 -14.36 -6.49 4.97
CA VAL A 14 -13.16 -7.34 4.93
C VAL A 14 -12.56 -7.50 6.32
N SER A 15 -12.14 -8.71 6.69
CA SER A 15 -11.66 -9.02 8.05
C SER A 15 -10.39 -8.28 8.48
N TRP A 16 -9.62 -7.74 7.54
CA TRP A 16 -8.34 -7.05 7.84
C TRP A 16 -8.49 -5.52 7.95
N LEU A 17 -9.68 -4.98 7.66
CA LEU A 17 -9.97 -3.56 7.73
C LEU A 17 -11.38 -3.41 8.32
N GLU A 18 -11.52 -2.93 9.54
CA GLU A 18 -12.84 -2.92 10.19
C GLU A 18 -13.72 -1.79 9.65
N GLU A 19 -13.33 -0.54 9.92
CA GLU A 19 -14.12 0.64 9.61
C GLU A 19 -13.42 1.54 8.59
N ILE A 20 -14.14 1.91 7.52
CA ILE A 20 -13.69 2.85 6.50
C ILE A 20 -14.53 4.14 6.54
N PRO A 21 -13.98 5.30 6.18
CA PRO A 21 -14.77 6.52 6.09
C PRO A 21 -15.91 6.37 5.06
N ALA A 22 -17.12 6.82 5.40
CA ALA A 22 -18.29 6.72 4.51
C ALA A 22 -18.10 7.45 3.17
N THR A 23 -17.18 8.40 3.10
CA THR A 23 -16.83 9.13 1.88
C THR A 23 -16.06 8.27 0.85
N TRP A 24 -15.50 7.13 1.25
CA TRP A 24 -14.71 6.29 0.35
C TRP A 24 -15.62 5.53 -0.62
N ARG A 25 -15.37 5.69 -1.91
CA ARG A 25 -16.06 4.94 -2.97
C ARG A 25 -15.35 3.63 -3.22
N LEU A 26 -16.04 2.51 -3.00
CA LEU A 26 -15.56 1.19 -3.39
C LEU A 26 -15.65 1.05 -4.91
N GLN A 27 -14.52 0.99 -5.59
CA GLN A 27 -14.45 0.76 -7.03
C GLN A 27 -13.50 -0.39 -7.33
N ARG A 28 -13.79 -1.18 -8.37
CA ARG A 28 -12.89 -2.23 -8.83
C ARG A 28 -11.60 -1.60 -9.32
N LEU A 29 -10.45 -2.15 -8.90
CA LEU A 29 -9.13 -1.63 -9.24
C LEU A 29 -8.97 -1.42 -10.76
N ARG A 30 -9.47 -2.36 -11.57
CA ARG A 30 -9.52 -2.26 -13.05
C ARG A 30 -10.07 -0.94 -13.57
N ASN A 31 -11.00 -0.32 -12.85
CA ASN A 31 -11.67 0.92 -13.26
C ASN A 31 -11.07 2.16 -12.61
N ALA A 32 -10.19 1.99 -11.62
CA ALA A 32 -9.61 3.08 -10.83
C ALA A 32 -8.17 3.42 -11.24
N VAL A 33 -7.49 2.54 -11.98
CA VAL A 33 -6.09 2.73 -12.37
C VAL A 33 -5.92 2.59 -13.88
N GLU A 34 -5.17 3.52 -14.47
CA GLU A 34 -4.62 3.36 -15.82
C GLU A 34 -3.34 2.51 -15.70
N LEU A 35 -3.44 1.24 -16.05
CA LEU A 35 -2.29 0.33 -16.02
C LEU A 35 -1.35 0.68 -17.17
N LYS A 36 -0.30 1.45 -16.88
CA LYS A 36 0.87 1.55 -17.75
C LYS A 36 1.77 0.37 -17.46
N VAL A 37 1.64 -0.68 -18.29
CA VAL A 37 2.59 -1.79 -18.31
C VAL A 37 3.87 -1.28 -18.97
N SER A 38 4.80 -0.77 -18.16
CA SER A 38 6.15 -0.53 -18.63
C SER A 38 6.93 -1.85 -18.53
N ASN A 39 7.59 -2.24 -19.62
CA ASN A 39 8.49 -3.41 -19.68
C ASN A 39 9.80 -3.21 -18.90
N VAL A 40 9.81 -2.36 -17.87
CA VAL A 40 10.99 -2.21 -17.02
C VAL A 40 10.93 -3.32 -15.99
N ASP A 41 11.72 -4.36 -16.23
CA ASP A 41 12.06 -5.34 -15.21
C ASP A 41 12.58 -4.57 -13.98
N LYS A 42 11.79 -4.58 -12.91
CA LYS A 42 12.24 -4.06 -11.63
C LYS A 42 13.08 -5.16 -11.01
N HIS A 43 14.32 -5.31 -11.51
CA HIS A 43 15.33 -6.12 -10.85
C HIS A 43 15.41 -5.64 -9.41
N ILE A 44 14.88 -6.45 -8.50
CA ILE A 44 15.19 -6.35 -7.08
C ILE A 44 16.69 -6.57 -7.05
N LYS A 45 17.46 -5.49 -6.93
CA LYS A 45 18.87 -5.60 -6.62
C LYS A 45 18.84 -6.10 -5.18
N ASP A 46 18.92 -7.42 -5.02
CA ASP A 46 19.17 -8.03 -3.74
C ASP A 46 20.30 -7.22 -3.13
N THR A 47 19.94 -6.56 -2.04
CA THR A 47 20.82 -5.68 -1.31
C THR A 47 21.92 -6.59 -0.80
N LEU A 48 23.02 -6.67 -1.55
CA LEU A 48 24.27 -7.21 -1.04
C LEU A 48 24.70 -6.22 0.04
N LEU A 49 24.22 -6.48 1.26
CA LEU A 49 24.77 -5.91 2.47
C LEU A 49 26.28 -6.08 2.37
N PRO A 50 27.09 -5.02 2.52
CA PRO A 50 28.50 -5.25 2.78
C PRO A 50 28.52 -5.95 4.14
N THR A 51 28.74 -7.26 4.15
CA THR A 51 29.16 -7.96 5.36
C THR A 51 30.55 -7.46 5.68
N SER A 52 30.65 -6.23 6.18
CA SER A 52 31.74 -5.85 7.04
C SER A 52 31.51 -6.60 8.35
N SER A 53 32.25 -7.68 8.54
CA SER A 53 32.50 -8.20 9.87
C SER A 53 33.99 -8.52 10.01
N PRO A 54 34.59 -8.17 11.16
CA PRO A 54 35.91 -7.59 11.24
C PRO A 54 36.86 -8.59 11.89
N PHE A 55 37.43 -9.50 11.11
CA PHE A 55 38.48 -10.36 11.62
C PHE A 55 39.50 -10.62 10.51
N SER A 56 40.48 -9.72 10.44
CA SER A 56 41.87 -10.07 10.14
C SER A 56 42.81 -9.12 10.87
#